data_AF-A0A1H6ZJ48-F1
#
_entry.id   AF-A0A1H6ZJ48-F1
#
_cell.length_a   1.000
_cell.length_b   1.000
_cell.length_c   1.000
_cell.angle_alpha   90.00
_cell.angle_beta   90.00
_cell.angle_gamma   90.00
#
_symmetry.space_group_name_H-M   'P 1'
#
loop_
_entity.id
_entity.type
_entity.pdbx_description
1 polymer ?
#
loop_
_entity_poly.entity_id
_entity_poly.type
_entity_poly.pdbx_seq_one_letter_code
_entity_poly.pdbx_strand_id
1 'polypeptide(L)'
;MKTIPRHLCGLLLAAGFCLGAAQAETLDISYQRSSTLLILLKRNGALEERLKPLGFDIEWHEFSAGLLSALNAGSVDLHADVADAFALFTQAADAPLTYYAKEDSSPSAQAILVAKDSPIQSVADLKGRKVAVTKGSGSHYLLLSALQKAGLGIGDIQPHYLDGPDALAAFVNGTVDALSIWDHFLSAQERGGKVRVLADGRDGVAAYYRFYRLCLS
;
A
#
# COMPACT_ATOMS: atom_id res chain seq x y z
N MET A 1 -19.08 2.74 84.32
CA MET A 1 -17.92 3.41 84.96
C MET A 1 -16.64 2.88 84.37
N LYS A 2 -15.66 3.79 84.12
CA LYS A 2 -14.35 3.67 83.42
C LYS A 2 -14.39 4.10 81.94
N THR A 3 -14.44 5.41 81.63
CA THR A 3 -13.37 6.45 81.50
C THR A 3 -12.48 6.32 80.25
N ILE A 4 -12.58 7.36 79.41
CA ILE A 4 -11.84 7.67 78.17
C ILE A 4 -10.49 8.34 78.49
N PRO A 5 -9.44 8.13 77.68
CA PRO A 5 -8.63 9.25 77.20
C PRO A 5 -8.48 9.17 75.66
N ARG A 6 -8.96 10.13 74.85
CA ARG A 6 -8.37 11.45 74.54
C ARG A 6 -6.86 11.42 74.29
N HIS A 7 -6.46 10.88 73.13
CA HIS A 7 -5.30 11.41 72.39
C HIS A 7 -5.67 11.64 70.94
N LEU A 8 -5.72 12.94 70.64
CA LEU A 8 -5.78 13.58 69.34
C LEU A 8 -4.40 13.42 68.69
N CYS A 9 -4.28 12.73 67.56
CA CYS A 9 -3.11 12.88 66.70
C CYS A 9 -3.55 12.71 65.24
N GLY A 10 -3.21 13.72 64.44
CA GLY A 10 -3.86 14.08 63.18
C GLY A 10 -3.85 13.00 62.10
N LEU A 11 -5.03 12.78 61.53
CA LEU A 11 -5.21 12.10 60.25
C LEU A 11 -4.88 13.10 59.14
N LEU A 12 -3.61 13.18 58.74
CA LEU A 12 -3.22 13.77 57.47
C LEU A 12 -3.56 12.75 56.37
N LEU A 13 -4.77 12.84 55.81
CA LEU A 13 -5.04 12.25 54.50
C LEU A 13 -4.19 13.04 53.48
N ALA A 14 -2.99 12.53 53.21
CA ALA A 14 -2.35 12.82 51.94
C ALA A 14 -3.18 12.09 50.87
N ALA A 15 -4.15 12.79 50.29
CA ALA A 15 -4.75 12.41 49.03
C ALA A 15 -3.64 12.49 47.97
N GLY A 16 -2.87 11.42 47.85
CA GLY A 16 -1.99 11.20 46.72
C GLY A 16 -2.87 11.16 45.48
N PHE A 17 -2.92 12.29 44.77
CA PHE A 17 -3.31 12.29 43.37
C PHE A 17 -2.28 11.41 42.66
N CYS A 18 -2.59 10.11 42.53
CA CYS A 18 -2.03 9.33 41.46
C CYS A 18 -2.49 10.03 40.18
N LEU A 19 -1.66 10.90 39.64
CA LEU A 19 -1.64 11.09 38.20
C LEU A 19 -1.35 9.71 37.65
N GLY A 20 -2.41 8.97 37.29
CA GLY A 20 -2.25 7.86 36.37
C GLY A 20 -1.56 8.47 35.16
N ALA A 21 -0.32 8.06 34.91
CA ALA A 21 0.27 8.30 33.61
C ALA A 21 -0.75 7.77 32.62
N ALA A 22 -1.32 8.66 31.79
CA ALA A 22 -2.15 8.23 30.68
C ALA A 22 -1.28 7.22 29.92
N GLN A 23 -1.66 5.95 29.99
CA GLN A 23 -0.96 4.91 29.27
C GLN A 23 -1.13 5.26 27.80
N ALA A 24 -0.02 5.47 27.10
CA ALA A 24 -0.08 5.81 25.70
C ALA A 24 -0.82 4.69 24.97
N GLU A 25 -1.80 5.07 24.15
CA GLU A 25 -2.50 4.14 23.29
C GLU A 25 -1.61 3.85 22.09
N THR A 26 -1.37 2.57 21.79
CA THR A 26 -0.58 2.19 20.62
C THR A 26 -1.47 2.27 19.39
N LEU A 27 -1.01 3.00 18.37
CA LEU A 27 -1.61 3.03 17.06
C LEU A 27 -0.85 2.08 16.12
N ASP A 28 -1.51 1.01 15.70
CA ASP A 28 -0.97 0.01 14.78
C ASP A 28 -1.13 0.50 13.33
N ILE A 29 -0.02 0.89 12.70
CA ILE A 29 0.03 1.38 11.32
C ILE A 29 0.69 0.35 10.42
N SER A 30 -0.04 -0.02 9.39
CA SER A 30 0.45 -0.89 8.33
C SER A 30 0.81 -0.14 7.05
N TYR A 31 1.86 -0.58 6.35
CA TYR A 31 2.29 0.03 5.09
C TYR A 31 2.94 -0.98 4.13
N GLN A 32 2.97 -0.66 2.84
CA GLN A 32 3.71 -1.43 1.83
C GLN A 32 5.06 -0.77 1.52
N ARG A 33 6.04 -1.56 1.01
CA ARG A 33 7.34 -1.02 0.56
C ARG A 33 7.24 -0.01 -0.59
N SER A 34 6.13 0.02 -1.30
CA SER A 34 5.83 1.04 -2.30
C SER A 34 5.55 2.42 -1.67
N SER A 35 5.15 2.47 -0.40
CA SER A 35 4.72 3.69 0.28
C SER A 35 5.89 4.57 0.69
N THR A 36 6.34 5.42 -0.22
CA THR A 36 7.46 6.34 0.05
C THR A 36 7.17 7.29 1.21
N LEU A 37 5.95 7.82 1.31
CA LEU A 37 5.58 8.72 2.40
C LEU A 37 5.74 8.05 3.76
N LEU A 38 5.21 6.84 3.93
CA LEU A 38 5.20 6.16 5.22
C LEU A 38 6.59 5.66 5.59
N ILE A 39 7.39 5.25 4.61
CA ILE A 39 8.81 4.94 4.83
C ILE A 39 9.56 6.18 5.35
N LEU A 40 9.30 7.37 4.80
CA LEU A 40 9.94 8.60 5.25
C LEU A 40 9.50 8.98 6.67
N LEU A 41 8.19 8.93 6.96
CA LEU A 41 7.63 9.22 8.28
C LEU A 41 8.18 8.27 9.35
N LYS A 42 8.17 6.96 9.08
CA LYS A 42 8.75 5.94 9.97
C LYS A 42 10.25 6.16 10.20
N ARG A 43 10.99 6.55 9.16
CA ARG A 43 12.45 6.73 9.25
C ARG A 43 12.84 7.98 10.02
N ASN A 44 12.09 9.07 9.87
CA ASN A 44 12.42 10.34 10.50
C ASN A 44 11.74 10.56 11.86
N GLY A 45 10.79 9.71 12.25
CA GLY A 45 10.08 9.79 13.52
C GLY A 45 9.07 10.94 13.60
N ALA A 46 8.76 11.60 12.48
CA ALA A 46 7.97 12.83 12.48
C ALA A 46 6.51 12.58 12.89
N LEU A 47 5.99 11.37 12.70
CA LEU A 47 4.62 11.03 13.10
C LEU A 47 4.57 10.76 14.61
N GLU A 48 5.55 10.01 15.13
CA GLU A 48 5.73 9.72 16.55
C GLU A 48 5.89 11.02 17.35
N GLU A 49 6.73 11.95 16.89
CA GLU A 49 6.92 13.26 17.52
C GLU A 49 5.61 14.07 17.61
N ARG A 50 4.73 13.94 16.61
CA ARG A 50 3.44 14.65 16.57
C ARG A 50 2.35 13.97 17.40
N LEU A 51 2.37 12.65 17.48
CA LEU A 51 1.32 11.86 18.15
C LEU A 51 1.60 11.65 19.63
N LYS A 52 2.86 11.65 20.05
CA LYS A 52 3.25 11.47 21.46
C LYS A 52 2.64 12.51 22.42
N PRO A 53 2.58 13.83 22.10
CA PRO A 53 1.89 14.80 22.94
C PRO A 53 0.37 14.58 23.05
N LEU A 54 -0.21 13.82 22.11
CA LEU A 54 -1.62 13.42 22.11
C LEU A 54 -1.87 12.11 22.87
N GLY A 55 -0.83 11.48 23.42
CA GLY A 55 -0.94 10.23 24.17
C GLY A 55 -0.93 8.97 23.31
N PHE A 56 -0.38 9.03 22.09
CA PHE A 56 -0.27 7.87 21.20
C PHE A 56 1.20 7.50 20.94
N ASP A 57 1.48 6.20 21.00
CA ASP A 57 2.69 5.59 20.44
C ASP A 57 2.34 4.92 19.09
N ILE A 58 3.34 4.58 18.27
CA ILE A 58 3.13 3.98 16.94
C ILE A 58 3.87 2.65 16.84
N GLU A 59 3.16 1.62 16.36
CA GLU A 59 3.77 0.37 15.92
C GLU A 59 3.61 0.22 14.41
N TRP A 60 4.72 -0.09 13.73
CA TRP A 60 4.77 -0.13 12.26
C TRP A 60 4.84 -1.55 11.73
N HIS A 61 3.91 -1.90 10.86
CA HIS A 61 3.75 -3.23 10.28
C HIS A 61 3.93 -3.18 8.76
N GLU A 62 4.94 -3.86 8.22
CA GLU A 62 5.17 -3.92 6.77
C GLU A 62 4.40 -5.08 6.11
N PHE A 63 3.66 -4.80 5.03
CA PHE A 63 2.82 -5.77 4.32
C PHE A 63 3.35 -6.08 2.93
N SER A 64 3.24 -7.37 2.52
CA SER A 64 3.47 -7.84 1.15
C SER A 64 2.16 -8.28 0.50
N ALA A 65 2.10 -8.23 -0.84
CA ALA A 65 0.88 -8.43 -1.63
C ALA A 65 0.17 -9.80 -1.42
N GLY A 66 0.88 -10.83 -0.95
CA GLY A 66 0.28 -12.12 -0.63
C GLY A 66 -0.61 -12.11 0.63
N LEU A 67 -0.56 -11.02 1.42
CA LEU A 67 -1.25 -10.86 2.70
C LEU A 67 -2.47 -9.95 2.61
N LEU A 68 -3.08 -9.84 1.43
CA LEU A 68 -4.36 -9.16 1.23
C LEU A 68 -5.50 -9.74 2.11
N SER A 69 -5.36 -10.97 2.59
CA SER A 69 -6.23 -11.60 3.59
C SER A 69 -6.16 -10.95 4.98
N ALA A 70 -5.09 -10.21 5.32
CA ALA A 70 -4.97 -9.49 6.59
C ALA A 70 -5.78 -8.19 6.63
N LEU A 71 -6.16 -7.63 5.46
CA LEU A 71 -7.08 -6.48 5.36
C LEU A 71 -8.50 -6.80 5.88
N ASN A 72 -8.78 -8.08 6.14
CA ASN A 72 -10.09 -8.58 6.56
C ASN A 72 -10.27 -8.80 8.06
N ALA A 73 -9.28 -8.60 8.93
CA ALA A 73 -9.48 -8.88 10.35
C ALA A 73 -8.62 -7.99 11.27
N GLY A 74 -9.17 -6.85 11.71
CA GLY A 74 -8.90 -6.14 12.97
C GLY A 74 -7.49 -6.14 13.59
N SER A 75 -6.44 -6.28 12.77
CA SER A 75 -5.06 -6.51 13.24
C SER A 75 -4.23 -5.23 13.25
N VAL A 76 -4.75 -4.15 12.66
CA VAL A 76 -4.15 -2.81 12.65
C VAL A 76 -5.24 -1.76 12.64
N ASP A 77 -4.97 -0.58 13.19
CA ASP A 77 -5.91 0.55 13.22
C ASP A 77 -5.94 1.28 11.88
N LEU A 78 -4.79 1.34 11.20
CA LEU A 78 -4.60 2.13 9.99
C LEU A 78 -3.92 1.32 8.90
N HIS A 79 -4.62 1.20 7.77
CA HIS A 79 -4.06 0.68 6.52
C HIS A 79 -3.60 1.83 5.62
N ALA A 80 -2.28 2.01 5.54
CA ALA A 80 -1.65 2.96 4.65
C ALA A 80 -1.16 2.30 3.36
N ASP A 81 -1.42 2.97 2.24
CA ASP A 81 -1.05 2.52 0.89
C ASP A 81 -1.95 1.41 0.33
N VAL A 82 -3.22 1.77 0.11
CA VAL A 82 -4.18 0.97 -0.65
C VAL A 82 -4.33 1.55 -2.06
N ALA A 83 -3.90 0.80 -3.08
CA ALA A 83 -4.02 1.24 -4.47
C ALA A 83 -5.49 1.30 -4.94
N ASP A 84 -5.79 2.21 -5.88
CA ASP A 84 -7.11 2.36 -6.50
C ASP A 84 -7.77 1.05 -6.99
N ALA A 85 -6.98 0.15 -7.57
CA ALA A 85 -7.46 -1.17 -7.97
C ALA A 85 -8.06 -1.97 -6.80
N PHE A 86 -7.46 -1.91 -5.61
CA PHE A 86 -8.02 -2.58 -4.43
C PHE A 86 -9.39 -2.02 -4.08
N ALA A 87 -9.57 -0.70 -4.11
CA ALA A 87 -10.85 -0.06 -3.85
C ALA A 87 -11.96 -0.61 -4.75
N LEU A 88 -11.65 -0.77 -6.04
CA LEU A 88 -12.56 -1.29 -7.05
C LEU A 88 -12.88 -2.77 -6.78
N PHE A 89 -11.87 -3.59 -6.50
CA PHE A 89 -12.07 -5.01 -6.22
C PHE A 89 -12.81 -5.28 -4.90
N THR A 90 -12.55 -4.50 -3.84
CA THR A 90 -13.26 -4.59 -2.56
C THR A 90 -14.72 -4.21 -2.71
N GLN A 91 -15.02 -3.13 -3.44
CA GLN A 91 -16.41 -2.75 -3.74
C GLN A 91 -17.12 -3.80 -4.60
N ALA A 92 -16.43 -4.36 -5.61
CA ALA A 92 -16.98 -5.43 -6.43
C ALA A 92 -17.27 -6.73 -5.64
N ALA A 93 -16.70 -6.87 -4.44
CA ALA A 93 -16.92 -7.99 -3.52
C ALA A 93 -17.92 -7.63 -2.38
N ASP A 94 -18.62 -6.49 -2.47
CA ASP A 94 -19.58 -5.99 -1.47
C ASP A 94 -18.99 -5.86 -0.04
N ALA A 95 -17.69 -5.61 0.08
CA ALA A 95 -17.02 -5.46 1.36
C ALA A 95 -16.98 -3.97 1.83
N PRO A 96 -17.15 -3.70 3.14
CA PRO A 96 -17.16 -2.33 3.66
C PRO A 96 -15.78 -1.68 3.53
N LEU A 97 -15.77 -0.43 3.05
CA LEU A 97 -14.56 0.31 2.74
C LEU A 97 -14.72 1.78 3.11
N THR A 98 -13.89 2.28 4.02
CA THR A 98 -13.87 3.71 4.42
C THR A 98 -12.47 4.27 4.27
N TYR A 99 -12.31 5.25 3.38
CA TYR A 99 -11.05 5.98 3.20
C TYR A 99 -11.08 7.30 3.97
N TYR A 100 -10.00 7.61 4.69
CA TYR A 100 -9.88 8.87 5.42
C TYR A 100 -8.95 9.87 4.72
N ALA A 101 -8.05 9.40 3.86
CA ALA A 101 -7.17 10.25 3.07
C ALA A 101 -6.79 9.59 1.74
N LYS A 102 -6.31 10.42 0.81
CA LYS A 102 -5.71 9.98 -0.46
C LYS A 102 -4.49 10.83 -0.78
N GLU A 103 -3.52 10.26 -1.46
CA GLU A 103 -2.45 11.00 -2.12
C GLU A 103 -2.91 11.54 -3.49
N ASP A 104 -2.12 12.45 -4.05
CA ASP A 104 -2.20 12.77 -5.47
C ASP A 104 -1.87 11.54 -6.33
N SER A 105 -2.52 11.43 -7.49
CA SER A 105 -2.30 10.34 -8.44
C SER A 105 -0.86 10.32 -8.93
N SER A 106 -0.30 9.12 -9.05
CA SER A 106 1.04 8.89 -9.60
C SER A 106 0.98 8.02 -10.86
N PRO A 107 0.41 8.52 -11.98
CA PRO A 107 0.12 7.72 -13.17
C PRO A 107 1.37 7.09 -13.80
N SER A 108 2.54 7.71 -13.67
CA SER A 108 3.81 7.18 -14.17
C SER A 108 4.52 6.21 -13.21
N ALA A 109 4.00 5.98 -12.00
CA ALA A 109 4.60 5.04 -11.03
C ALA A 109 4.24 3.57 -11.33
N GLN A 110 3.62 3.31 -12.46
CA GLN A 110 3.37 2.00 -13.03
C GLN A 110 3.41 2.05 -14.55
N ALA A 111 3.93 1.00 -15.17
CA ALA A 111 4.11 0.95 -16.61
C ALA A 111 4.02 -0.47 -17.16
N ILE A 112 3.71 -0.56 -18.45
CA ILE A 112 3.97 -1.74 -19.28
C ILE A 112 5.35 -1.55 -19.90
N LEU A 113 6.25 -2.46 -19.57
CA LEU A 113 7.63 -2.49 -20.02
C LEU A 113 7.82 -3.54 -21.10
N VAL A 114 8.69 -3.21 -22.06
CA VAL A 114 9.27 -4.16 -23.00
C VAL A 114 10.79 -4.05 -22.95
N ALA A 115 11.50 -5.08 -23.40
CA ALA A 115 12.95 -4.97 -23.59
C ALA A 115 13.26 -3.80 -24.54
N LYS A 116 14.37 -3.10 -24.31
CA LYS A 116 14.74 -1.89 -25.07
C LYS A 116 14.71 -2.11 -26.59
N ASP A 117 15.25 -3.24 -27.03
CA ASP A 117 15.34 -3.63 -28.44
C ASP A 117 14.16 -4.48 -28.91
N SER A 118 13.08 -4.57 -28.11
CA SER A 118 11.89 -5.32 -28.48
C SER A 118 11.22 -4.76 -29.74
N PRO A 119 10.75 -5.61 -30.66
CA PRO A 119 9.98 -5.17 -31.81
C PRO A 119 8.58 -4.64 -31.45
N ILE A 120 8.13 -4.82 -30.20
CA ILE A 120 6.84 -4.32 -29.71
C ILE A 120 6.94 -2.79 -29.55
N GLN A 121 6.21 -2.04 -30.38
CA GLN A 121 6.27 -0.56 -30.41
C GLN A 121 5.01 0.09 -29.84
N SER A 122 3.89 -0.63 -29.81
CA SER A 122 2.60 -0.16 -29.30
C SER A 122 1.88 -1.22 -28.47
N VAL A 123 0.86 -0.80 -27.72
CA VAL A 123 0.00 -1.74 -26.96
C VAL A 123 -0.72 -2.72 -27.90
N ALA A 124 -1.04 -2.32 -29.13
CA ALA A 124 -1.66 -3.21 -30.12
C ALA A 124 -0.75 -4.40 -30.49
N ASP A 125 0.58 -4.22 -30.43
CA ASP A 125 1.57 -5.27 -30.72
C ASP A 125 1.65 -6.34 -29.61
N LEU A 126 0.95 -6.14 -28.49
CA LEU A 126 0.83 -7.15 -27.42
C LEU A 126 -0.08 -8.32 -27.81
N LYS A 127 -0.86 -8.20 -28.90
CA LYS A 127 -1.73 -9.29 -29.35
C LYS A 127 -0.93 -10.58 -29.56
N GLY A 128 -1.35 -11.65 -28.88
CA GLY A 128 -0.71 -12.97 -28.88
C GLY A 128 0.59 -13.06 -28.06
N ARG A 129 1.05 -11.96 -27.44
CA ARG A 129 2.29 -11.92 -26.64
C ARG A 129 2.08 -12.35 -25.20
N LYS A 130 3.15 -12.83 -24.58
CA LYS A 130 3.18 -13.16 -23.15
C LYS A 130 3.42 -11.91 -22.32
N VAL A 131 2.51 -11.61 -21.41
CA VAL A 131 2.60 -10.41 -20.55
C VAL A 131 2.54 -10.83 -19.10
N ALA A 132 3.61 -10.60 -18.34
CA ALA A 132 3.60 -10.84 -16.90
C ALA A 132 2.93 -9.67 -16.16
N VAL A 133 2.10 -9.99 -15.17
CA VAL A 133 1.44 -9.01 -14.29
C VAL A 133 0.94 -9.67 -13.01
N THR A 134 0.93 -8.95 -11.89
CA THR A 134 0.31 -9.43 -10.65
C THR A 134 -1.20 -9.26 -10.70
N LYS A 135 -1.95 -10.36 -10.62
CA LYS A 135 -3.42 -10.35 -10.73
C LYS A 135 -4.04 -9.49 -9.62
N GLY A 136 -4.95 -8.60 -9.99
CA GLY A 136 -5.65 -7.71 -9.06
C GLY A 136 -4.83 -6.49 -8.58
N SER A 137 -3.59 -6.32 -9.05
CA SER A 137 -2.79 -5.13 -8.75
C SER A 137 -3.24 -3.90 -9.56
N GLY A 138 -2.76 -2.71 -9.16
CA GLY A 138 -2.87 -1.50 -9.97
C GLY A 138 -2.30 -1.68 -11.38
N SER A 139 -1.19 -2.42 -11.51
CA SER A 139 -0.59 -2.72 -12.83
C SER A 139 -1.46 -3.67 -13.66
N HIS A 140 -2.23 -4.56 -13.03
CA HIS A 140 -3.26 -5.32 -13.75
C HIS A 140 -4.36 -4.41 -14.30
N TYR A 141 -4.82 -3.45 -13.50
CA TYR A 141 -5.78 -2.44 -13.97
C TYR A 141 -5.22 -1.56 -15.10
N LEU A 142 -3.95 -1.13 -15.00
CA LEU A 142 -3.24 -0.43 -16.07
C LEU A 142 -3.23 -1.26 -17.36
N LEU A 143 -2.83 -2.53 -17.27
CA LEU A 143 -2.77 -3.42 -18.44
C LEU A 143 -4.14 -3.56 -19.11
N LEU A 144 -5.18 -3.81 -18.33
CA LEU A 144 -6.55 -3.93 -18.85
C LEU A 144 -7.01 -2.64 -19.53
N SER A 145 -6.76 -1.49 -18.92
CA SER A 145 -7.15 -0.17 -19.44
C SER A 145 -6.38 0.18 -20.71
N ALA A 146 -5.08 -0.12 -20.76
CA ALA A 146 -4.24 0.09 -21.94
C ALA A 146 -4.69 -0.80 -23.11
N LEU A 147 -4.94 -2.10 -22.86
CA LEU A 147 -5.45 -3.03 -23.87
C LEU A 147 -6.81 -2.54 -24.42
N GLN A 148 -7.73 -2.15 -23.54
CA GLN A 148 -9.04 -1.65 -23.94
C GLN A 148 -8.93 -0.42 -24.87
N LYS A 149 -8.06 0.53 -24.53
CA LYS A 149 -7.80 1.71 -25.39
C LYS A 149 -7.22 1.35 -26.75
N ALA A 150 -6.46 0.25 -26.83
CA ALA A 150 -5.94 -0.29 -28.08
C ALA A 150 -6.94 -1.19 -28.83
N GLY A 151 -8.17 -1.35 -28.33
CA GLY A 151 -9.17 -2.24 -28.91
C GLY A 151 -8.91 -3.73 -28.69
N LEU A 152 -8.10 -4.08 -27.69
CA LEU A 152 -7.79 -5.45 -27.30
C LEU A 152 -8.49 -5.82 -25.98
N GLY A 153 -8.83 -7.09 -25.84
CA GLY A 153 -9.20 -7.71 -24.56
C GLY A 153 -8.04 -8.44 -23.92
N ILE A 154 -8.19 -8.81 -22.64
CA ILE A 154 -7.19 -9.66 -21.95
C ILE A 154 -7.01 -11.02 -22.63
N GLY A 155 -8.05 -11.53 -23.31
CA GLY A 155 -8.00 -12.77 -24.07
C GLY A 155 -7.26 -12.67 -25.41
N ASP A 156 -6.94 -11.46 -25.88
CA ASP A 156 -6.11 -11.26 -27.08
C ASP A 156 -4.62 -11.40 -26.77
N ILE A 157 -4.23 -11.50 -25.49
CA ILE A 157 -2.85 -11.70 -25.04
C ILE A 157 -2.71 -13.04 -24.30
N GLN A 158 -1.48 -13.40 -23.91
CA GLN A 158 -1.21 -14.52 -23.02
C GLN A 158 -0.81 -13.96 -21.64
N PRO A 159 -1.75 -13.77 -20.70
CA PRO A 159 -1.41 -13.23 -19.38
C PRO A 159 -0.69 -14.27 -18.52
N HIS A 160 0.45 -13.90 -17.96
CA HIS A 160 1.19 -14.68 -16.98
C HIS A 160 1.03 -14.03 -15.60
N TYR A 161 0.14 -14.58 -14.78
CA TYR A 161 -0.11 -14.05 -13.45
C TYR A 161 0.98 -14.50 -12.47
N LEU A 162 1.81 -13.55 -12.04
CA LEU A 162 2.96 -13.76 -11.16
C LEU A 162 3.06 -12.62 -10.14
N ASP A 163 3.58 -12.88 -8.95
CA ASP A 163 3.87 -11.82 -7.98
C ASP A 163 5.04 -10.94 -8.46
N GLY A 164 5.11 -9.69 -7.98
CA GLY A 164 6.03 -8.67 -8.49
C GLY A 164 7.48 -9.13 -8.72
N PRO A 165 8.15 -9.77 -7.73
CA PRO A 165 9.50 -10.31 -7.92
C PRO A 165 9.61 -11.37 -9.01
N ASP A 166 8.65 -12.30 -9.07
CA ASP A 166 8.64 -13.41 -10.05
C ASP A 166 8.29 -12.91 -11.45
N ALA A 167 7.37 -11.95 -11.56
CA ALA A 167 7.01 -11.27 -12.80
C ALA A 167 8.24 -10.55 -13.38
N LEU A 168 9.00 -9.84 -12.53
CA LEU A 168 10.24 -9.19 -12.93
C LEU A 168 11.29 -10.22 -13.37
N ALA A 169 11.49 -11.29 -12.62
CA ALA A 169 12.43 -12.35 -12.98
C ALA A 169 12.08 -13.00 -14.33
N ALA A 170 10.81 -13.32 -14.56
CA ALA A 170 10.34 -13.88 -15.82
C ALA A 170 10.60 -12.94 -17.01
N PHE A 171 10.41 -11.64 -16.82
CA PHE A 171 10.68 -10.64 -17.84
C PHE A 171 12.19 -10.48 -18.12
N VAL A 172 13.01 -10.36 -17.08
CA VAL A 172 14.47 -10.24 -17.21
C VAL A 172 15.08 -11.48 -17.89
N ASN A 173 14.53 -12.67 -17.63
CA ASN A 173 14.96 -13.92 -18.23
C ASN A 173 14.39 -14.15 -19.66
N GLY A 174 13.54 -13.26 -20.18
CA GLY A 174 12.94 -13.38 -21.50
C GLY A 174 11.85 -14.46 -21.61
N THR A 175 11.32 -14.94 -20.48
CA THR A 175 10.20 -15.91 -20.45
C THR A 175 8.89 -15.27 -20.92
N VAL A 176 8.75 -13.96 -20.74
CA VAL A 176 7.61 -13.15 -21.20
C VAL A 176 8.10 -11.99 -22.07
N ASP A 177 7.25 -11.51 -22.97
CA ASP A 177 7.58 -10.46 -23.94
C ASP A 177 7.42 -9.04 -23.36
N ALA A 178 6.53 -8.88 -22.38
CA ALA A 178 6.25 -7.63 -21.69
C ALA A 178 5.95 -7.85 -20.21
N LEU A 179 6.10 -6.78 -19.42
CA LEU A 179 5.88 -6.77 -17.97
C LEU A 179 5.05 -5.54 -17.59
N SER A 180 3.89 -5.73 -16.96
CA SER A 180 3.19 -4.63 -16.31
C SER A 180 3.52 -4.61 -14.81
N ILE A 181 4.16 -3.54 -14.34
CA ILE A 181 4.68 -3.45 -12.97
C ILE A 181 4.65 -2.02 -12.43
N TRP A 182 4.81 -1.89 -11.11
CA TRP A 182 4.79 -0.63 -10.37
C TRP A 182 6.15 -0.31 -9.73
N ASP A 183 6.28 0.91 -9.21
CA ASP A 183 7.43 1.31 -8.40
C ASP A 183 7.48 0.57 -7.05
N HIS A 184 8.64 0.14 -6.58
CA HIS A 184 10.01 0.54 -6.95
C HIS A 184 10.67 -0.28 -8.07
N PHE A 185 10.01 -1.34 -8.55
CA PHE A 185 10.60 -2.22 -9.57
C PHE A 185 10.80 -1.47 -10.90
N LEU A 186 9.81 -0.66 -11.30
CA LEU A 186 9.87 0.17 -12.50
C LEU A 186 11.10 1.09 -12.51
N SER A 187 11.25 1.96 -11.51
CA SER A 187 12.40 2.85 -11.37
C SER A 187 13.74 2.10 -11.35
N ALA A 188 13.79 0.88 -10.82
CA ALA A 188 15.01 0.05 -10.85
C ALA A 188 15.37 -0.40 -12.27
N GLN A 189 14.38 -0.78 -13.08
CA GLN A 189 14.59 -1.21 -14.47
C GLN A 189 14.93 -0.05 -15.40
N GLU A 190 14.30 1.11 -15.21
CA GLU A 190 14.60 2.31 -16.01
C GLU A 190 16.05 2.77 -15.82
N ARG A 191 16.54 2.78 -14.57
CA ARG A 191 17.96 3.09 -14.28
C ARG A 191 18.93 2.12 -14.94
N GLY A 192 18.54 0.86 -15.13
CA GLY A 192 19.33 -0.14 -15.82
C GLY A 192 19.46 0.13 -17.34
N GLY A 193 18.58 0.95 -17.92
CA GLY A 193 18.64 1.34 -19.33
C GLY A 193 18.38 0.21 -20.34
N LYS A 194 17.85 -0.94 -19.87
CA LYS A 194 17.59 -2.15 -20.67
C LYS A 194 16.11 -2.34 -21.06
N VAL A 195 15.25 -1.44 -20.60
CA VAL A 195 13.81 -1.48 -20.84
C VAL A 195 13.34 -0.22 -21.55
N ARG A 196 12.15 -0.31 -22.14
CA ARG A 196 11.40 0.82 -22.68
C ARG A 196 9.98 0.77 -22.14
N VAL A 197 9.46 1.93 -21.72
CA VAL A 197 8.05 2.10 -21.37
C VAL A 197 7.23 2.07 -22.65
N LEU A 198 6.35 1.07 -22.77
CA LEU A 198 5.40 0.92 -23.87
C LEU A 198 4.16 1.78 -23.64
N ALA A 199 3.66 1.78 -22.40
CA ALA A 199 2.56 2.60 -21.92
C ALA A 199 2.66 2.73 -20.39
N ASP A 200 2.12 3.80 -19.83
CA ASP A 200 1.93 3.97 -18.39
C ASP A 200 0.54 4.55 -18.10
N GLY A 201 0.28 4.97 -16.87
CA GLY A 201 -1.01 5.49 -16.44
C GLY A 201 -1.37 6.87 -16.98
N ARG A 202 -0.45 7.59 -17.64
CA ARG A 202 -0.71 8.95 -18.15
C ARG A 202 -1.77 8.94 -19.25
N ASP A 203 -2.16 10.13 -19.69
CA ASP A 203 -3.21 10.32 -20.73
C ASP A 203 -4.53 9.62 -20.38
N GLY A 204 -4.83 9.57 -19.08
CA GLY A 204 -6.04 8.97 -18.52
C GLY A 204 -6.13 7.46 -18.71
N VAL A 205 -5.01 6.73 -18.78
CA VAL A 205 -5.02 5.26 -18.83
C VAL A 205 -5.28 4.69 -17.44
N ALA A 206 -4.54 5.15 -16.43
CA ALA A 206 -4.73 4.76 -15.04
C ALA A 206 -4.14 5.81 -14.09
N ALA A 207 -4.95 6.38 -13.20
CA ALA A 207 -4.49 7.45 -12.33
C ALA A 207 -3.48 6.96 -11.27
N TYR A 208 -3.63 5.75 -10.75
CA TYR A 208 -2.78 5.18 -9.71
C TYR A 208 -2.79 6.04 -8.43
N TYR A 209 -3.94 6.05 -7.77
CA TYR A 209 -4.09 6.69 -6.47
C TYR A 209 -3.64 5.76 -5.34
N ARG A 210 -3.11 6.37 -4.29
CA ARG A 210 -2.96 5.73 -2.98
C ARG A 210 -4.01 6.26 -2.04
N PHE A 211 -4.69 5.35 -1.39
CA PHE A 211 -5.67 5.65 -0.36
C PHE A 211 -5.20 5.16 1.00
N TYR A 212 -5.72 5.81 2.02
CA TYR A 212 -5.51 5.45 3.39
C TYR A 212 -6.84 5.09 4.03
N ARG A 213 -6.88 3.92 4.67
CA ARG A 213 -8.09 3.35 5.27
C ARG A 213 -7.94 3.28 6.78
N LEU A 214 -9.05 3.57 7.45
CA LEU A 214 -9.22 3.32 8.87
C LEU A 214 -9.87 1.96 9.08
N CYS A 215 -9.34 1.18 10.03
CA CYS A 215 -9.79 -0.16 10.38
C CYS A 215 -10.15 -0.23 11.86
N LEU A 216 -10.95 0.74 12.33
CA LEU A 216 -11.52 0.68 13.67
C LEU A 216 -12.66 -0.34 13.69
N SER A 217 -12.61 -1.22 14.70
CA SER A 217 -13.65 -2.20 15.03
C SER A 217 -14.92 -1.54 15.59
#